data_AF-A0A817ANI1-F1
#
_entry.id   AF-A0A817ANI1-F1
#
_cell.length_a   1.000
_cell.length_b   1.000
_cell.length_c   1.000
_cell.angle_alpha   90.00
_cell.angle_beta   90.00
_cell.angle_gamma   90.00
#
_symmetry.space_group_name_H-M   'P 1'
#
loop_
_entity.id
_entity.type
_entity.pdbx_description
1 polymer ?
#
loop_
_entity_poly.entity_id
_entity_poly.type
_entity_poly.pdbx_seq_one_letter_code
_entity_poly.pdbx_strand_id
1 'polypeptide(L)'
;MAEEMNIGQLDENLILKILSLVPIKTVVSTSVLSKEWQSRWKSVPKLKFNSEDYQSEHQTFSETVYKYLLSYEAEVLDSFHLSFGSDKADAVDVVHWIKTAFALHLRTLVLEFLIYPYEVDEFIF
;
A
#
# COMPACT_ATOMS: atom_id res chain seq x y z
N MET A 1 34.42 6.73 -10.28
CA MET A 1 33.99 5.32 -10.31
C MET A 1 32.82 5.24 -9.34
N ALA A 2 31.60 5.34 -9.85
CA ALA A 2 30.41 5.27 -9.01
C ALA A 2 30.25 3.82 -8.57
N GLU A 3 30.29 3.57 -7.27
CA GLU A 3 29.87 2.28 -6.72
C GLU A 3 28.37 2.18 -6.97
N GLU A 4 27.98 1.44 -8.01
CA GLU A 4 26.59 1.03 -8.17
C GLU A 4 26.27 0.13 -6.98
N MET A 5 25.52 0.68 -6.02
CA MET A 5 25.08 -0.05 -4.85
C MET A 5 24.11 -1.12 -5.33
N ASN A 6 24.60 -2.36 -5.48
CA ASN A 6 23.79 -3.50 -5.88
C ASN A 6 22.86 -3.89 -4.72
N ILE A 7 21.70 -3.24 -4.69
CA ILE A 7 20.66 -3.41 -3.68
C ILE A 7 20.15 -4.88 -3.61
N GLY A 8 20.36 -5.69 -4.66
CA GLY A 8 20.02 -7.11 -4.69
C GLY A 8 20.88 -8.00 -3.77
N GLN A 9 22.03 -7.52 -3.29
CA GLN A 9 22.90 -8.24 -2.36
C GLN A 9 22.62 -7.96 -0.88
N LEU A 10 21.63 -7.11 -0.57
CA LEU A 10 21.22 -6.85 0.81
C LEU A 10 20.56 -8.08 1.43
N ASP A 11 20.76 -8.26 2.73
CA ASP A 11 20.05 -9.28 3.52
C ASP A 11 18.54 -9.14 3.30
N GLU A 12 17.86 -10.26 3.13
CA GLU A 12 16.42 -10.33 2.93
C GLU A 12 15.63 -9.55 3.98
N ASN A 13 16.07 -9.62 5.25
CA ASN A 13 15.45 -8.87 6.34
C ASN A 13 15.61 -7.35 6.17
N LEU A 14 16.75 -6.90 5.62
CA LEU A 14 16.99 -5.48 5.34
C LEU A 14 16.12 -5.00 4.17
N ILE A 15 15.99 -5.80 3.11
CA ILE A 15 15.12 -5.47 1.97
C ILE A 15 13.68 -5.32 2.46
N LEU A 16 13.14 -6.32 3.17
CA LEU A 16 11.77 -6.26 3.70
C LEU A 16 11.56 -5.05 4.62
N LYS A 17 12.58 -4.71 5.42
CA LYS A 17 12.53 -3.51 6.26
C LYS A 17 12.49 -2.22 5.45
N ILE A 18 13.31 -2.09 4.40
CA ILE A 18 13.30 -0.92 3.50
C ILE A 18 11.95 -0.81 2.79
N LEU A 19 11.46 -1.90 2.22
CA LEU A 19 10.16 -1.93 1.53
C LEU A 19 9.00 -1.57 2.46
N SER A 20 9.09 -1.92 3.74
CA SER A 20 8.10 -1.56 4.76
C SER A 20 8.06 -0.07 5.12
N LEU A 21 9.07 0.73 4.71
CA LEU A 21 9.16 2.16 5.01
C LEU A 21 8.50 3.05 3.96
N VAL A 22 8.21 2.51 2.79
CA VAL A 22 7.68 3.26 1.65
C VAL A 22 6.24 2.83 1.33
N PRO A 23 5.43 3.70 0.72
CA PRO A 23 4.10 3.31 0.24
C PRO A 23 4.20 2.11 -0.71
N ILE A 24 3.24 1.20 -0.60
CA ILE A 24 3.27 -0.06 -1.37
C ILE A 24 3.23 0.18 -2.88
N LYS A 25 2.61 1.29 -3.31
CA LYS A 25 2.66 1.78 -4.70
C LYS A 25 4.11 1.93 -5.18
N THR A 26 4.92 2.68 -4.42
CA THR A 26 6.33 2.91 -4.75
C THR A 26 7.10 1.60 -4.78
N VAL A 27 6.82 0.69 -3.83
CA VAL A 27 7.43 -0.64 -3.80
C VAL A 27 7.19 -1.39 -5.11
N VAL A 28 5.94 -1.50 -5.57
CA VAL A 28 5.64 -2.23 -6.80
C VAL A 28 6.16 -1.53 -8.04
N SER A 29 6.02 -0.21 -8.12
CA SER A 29 6.55 0.54 -9.26
C SER A 29 8.07 0.41 -9.38
N THR A 30 8.79 0.35 -8.26
CA THR A 30 10.25 0.17 -8.26
C THR A 30 10.67 -1.30 -8.35
N SER A 31 9.76 -2.24 -8.06
CA SER A 31 10.05 -3.68 -8.11
C SER A 31 10.42 -4.18 -9.51
N VAL A 32 10.01 -3.50 -10.58
CA VAL A 32 10.40 -3.85 -11.95
C VAL A 32 11.90 -3.64 -12.22
N LEU A 33 12.59 -2.87 -11.37
CA LEU A 33 14.01 -2.59 -11.50
C LEU A 33 14.90 -3.73 -10.96
N SER A 34 14.34 -4.68 -10.21
CA SER A 34 15.07 -5.81 -9.63
C SER A 34 14.16 -7.02 -9.44
N LYS A 35 14.59 -8.19 -9.94
CA LYS A 35 13.85 -9.45 -9.75
C LYS A 35 13.67 -9.80 -8.27
N GLU A 36 14.67 -9.45 -7.46
CA GLU A 36 14.68 -9.63 -6.01
C GLU A 36 13.62 -8.79 -5.32
N TRP A 37 13.34 -7.58 -5.81
CA TRP A 37 12.28 -6.72 -5.29
C TRP A 37 10.91 -7.20 -5.78
N GLN A 38 10.82 -7.60 -7.05
CA GLN A 38 9.60 -8.13 -7.67
C GLN A 38 9.04 -9.36 -6.95
N SER A 39 9.89 -10.25 -6.44
CA SER A 39 9.43 -11.40 -5.67
C SER A 39 9.10 -11.05 -4.22
N ARG A 40 9.91 -10.20 -3.58
CA ARG A 40 9.84 -9.99 -2.12
C ARG A 40 8.76 -9.04 -1.64
N TRP A 41 8.27 -8.13 -2.48
CA TRP A 41 7.25 -7.18 -2.02
C TRP A 41 5.95 -7.87 -1.54
N LYS A 42 5.66 -9.07 -2.07
CA LYS A 42 4.50 -9.88 -1.70
C LYS A 42 4.53 -10.44 -0.28
N SER A 43 5.70 -10.37 0.37
CA SER A 43 5.92 -10.84 1.74
C SER A 43 6.26 -9.70 2.70
N VAL A 44 6.00 -8.44 2.29
CA VAL A 44 6.27 -7.28 3.14
C VAL A 44 5.32 -7.30 4.34
N PRO A 45 5.83 -7.27 5.57
CA PRO A 45 5.00 -7.42 6.76
C PRO A 45 4.14 -6.18 7.06
N LYS A 46 4.44 -5.03 6.44
CA LYS A 46 3.72 -3.78 6.67
C LYS A 46 3.21 -3.20 5.36
N LEU A 47 1.90 -3.15 5.22
CA LEU A 47 1.25 -2.56 4.06
C LEU A 47 0.67 -1.20 4.44
N LYS A 48 1.07 -0.16 3.70
CA LYS A 48 0.55 1.20 3.83
C LYS A 48 -0.03 1.66 2.51
N PHE A 49 -1.30 2.04 2.54
CA PHE A 49 -2.06 2.57 1.42
C PHE A 49 -2.56 3.97 1.75
N ASN A 50 -2.30 4.92 0.85
CA ASN A 50 -2.88 6.26 0.90
C ASN A 50 -3.64 6.51 -0.41
N SER A 51 -4.93 6.84 -0.31
CA SER A 51 -5.78 7.13 -1.47
C SER A 51 -5.31 8.34 -2.29
N GLU A 52 -4.59 9.28 -1.68
CA GLU A 52 -4.01 10.44 -2.37
C GLU A 52 -2.92 10.03 -3.37
N ASP A 53 -2.26 8.89 -3.14
CA ASP A 53 -1.25 8.38 -4.06
C ASP A 53 -1.86 7.96 -5.41
N TYR A 54 -3.19 7.87 -5.54
CA TYR A 54 -3.89 7.32 -6.70
C TYR A 54 -4.81 8.32 -7.43
N GLN A 55 -4.68 9.62 -7.18
CA GLN A 55 -5.57 10.65 -7.74
C GLN A 55 -5.52 10.77 -9.28
N SER A 56 -4.41 10.41 -9.92
CA SER A 56 -4.18 10.59 -11.38
C SER A 56 -4.27 9.29 -12.18
N GLU A 57 -4.73 8.20 -11.59
CA GLU A 57 -4.62 6.86 -12.19
C GLU A 57 -5.95 6.31 -12.73
N HIS A 58 -5.84 5.43 -13.71
CA HIS A 58 -6.98 4.72 -14.28
C HIS A 58 -7.56 3.65 -13.32
N GLN A 59 -6.79 3.24 -12.30
CA GLN A 59 -7.25 2.27 -11.30
C GLN A 59 -7.72 2.99 -10.05
N THR A 60 -8.84 2.52 -9.50
CA THR A 60 -9.36 3.03 -8.24
C THR A 60 -8.47 2.60 -7.07
N PHE A 61 -8.50 3.37 -5.99
CA PHE A 61 -7.88 2.99 -4.72
C PHE A 61 -8.33 1.60 -4.28
N SER A 62 -9.64 1.34 -4.35
CA SER A 62 -10.23 0.05 -3.99
C SER A 62 -9.67 -1.13 -4.78
N GLU A 63 -9.65 -1.02 -6.11
CA GLU A 63 -9.09 -2.07 -6.98
C GLU A 63 -7.64 -2.35 -6.65
N THR A 64 -6.91 -1.29 -6.30
CA THR A 64 -5.50 -1.40 -5.96
C THR A 64 -5.34 -2.21 -4.68
N VAL A 65 -5.94 -1.77 -3.57
CA VAL A 65 -5.87 -2.47 -2.28
C VAL A 65 -6.25 -3.95 -2.45
N TYR A 66 -7.32 -4.24 -3.19
CA TYR A 66 -7.77 -5.60 -3.44
C TYR A 66 -6.73 -6.44 -4.21
N LYS A 67 -6.16 -5.92 -5.30
CA LYS A 67 -5.12 -6.62 -6.08
C LYS A 67 -3.90 -6.95 -5.22
N TYR A 68 -3.52 -6.05 -4.32
CA TYR A 68 -2.40 -6.26 -3.41
C TYR A 68 -2.68 -7.36 -2.39
N LEU A 69 -3.84 -7.32 -1.73
CA LEU A 69 -4.23 -8.34 -0.77
C LEU A 69 -4.31 -9.74 -1.41
N LEU A 70 -4.80 -9.83 -2.65
CA LEU A 70 -4.82 -11.10 -3.41
C LEU A 70 -3.42 -11.61 -3.79
N SER A 71 -2.46 -10.70 -3.96
CA SER A 71 -1.09 -11.04 -4.34
C SER A 71 -0.18 -11.29 -3.14
N TYR A 72 -0.73 -11.18 -1.92
CA TYR A 72 0.03 -11.34 -0.68
C TYR A 72 0.35 -12.82 -0.45
N GLU A 73 1.63 -13.13 -0.25
CA GLU A 73 2.12 -14.52 -0.15
C GLU A 73 2.62 -14.89 1.25
N ALA A 74 2.72 -13.92 2.17
CA ALA A 74 3.13 -14.20 3.55
C ALA A 74 1.95 -14.62 4.44
N GLU A 75 2.25 -15.48 5.42
CA GLU A 75 1.26 -15.98 6.39
C GLU A 75 0.84 -14.95 7.44
N VAL A 76 1.66 -13.92 7.65
CA VAL A 76 1.49 -12.90 8.69
C VAL A 76 1.67 -11.51 8.10
N LEU A 77 0.60 -10.72 8.19
CA LEU A 77 0.62 -9.29 7.95
C LEU A 77 0.78 -8.56 9.29
N ASP A 78 1.96 -8.03 9.61
CA ASP A 78 2.17 -7.35 10.90
C ASP A 78 1.36 -6.05 11.01
N SER A 79 1.28 -5.26 9.95
CA SER A 79 0.62 -3.96 9.95
C SER A 79 -0.12 -3.68 8.66
N PHE A 80 -1.36 -3.19 8.80
CA PHE A 80 -2.19 -2.76 7.69
C PHE A 80 -2.68 -1.34 7.96
N HIS A 81 -2.20 -0.38 7.17
CA HIS A 81 -2.52 1.04 7.31
C HIS A 81 -3.26 1.50 6.06
N LEU A 82 -4.52 1.91 6.26
CA LEU A 82 -5.36 2.51 5.25
C LEU A 82 -5.59 3.98 5.56
N SER A 83 -5.24 4.86 4.63
CA SER A 83 -5.58 6.28 4.65
C SER A 83 -6.42 6.61 3.43
N PHE A 84 -7.67 7.03 3.62
CA PHE A 84 -8.59 7.25 2.50
C PHE A 84 -9.65 8.32 2.75
N GLY A 85 -10.04 9.03 1.69
CA GLY A 85 -11.20 9.93 1.68
C GLY A 85 -12.51 9.17 1.47
N SER A 86 -13.63 9.79 1.86
CA SER A 86 -14.96 9.17 1.76
C SER A 86 -15.40 8.85 0.33
N ASP A 87 -14.82 9.51 -0.67
CA ASP A 87 -15.07 9.29 -2.10
C ASP A 87 -14.17 8.19 -2.70
N LYS A 88 -13.22 7.65 -1.93
CA LYS A 88 -12.18 6.73 -2.45
C LYS A 88 -12.41 5.26 -2.14
N ALA A 89 -13.22 4.94 -1.13
CA ALA A 89 -13.53 3.57 -0.76
C ALA A 89 -14.95 3.50 -0.16
N ASP A 90 -15.71 2.47 -0.53
CA ASP A 90 -16.98 2.19 0.11
C ASP A 90 -16.79 1.38 1.41
N ALA A 91 -17.80 1.38 2.27
CA ALA A 91 -17.73 0.67 3.55
C ALA A 91 -17.65 -0.85 3.37
N VAL A 92 -18.17 -1.39 2.26
CA VAL A 92 -18.21 -2.83 2.01
C VAL A 92 -16.80 -3.32 1.69
N ASP A 93 -16.11 -2.66 0.79
CA ASP A 93 -14.72 -2.87 0.41
C ASP A 93 -13.81 -2.83 1.63
N VAL A 94 -13.90 -1.77 2.45
CA VAL A 94 -13.08 -1.62 3.66
C VAL A 94 -13.28 -2.79 4.62
N VAL A 95 -14.54 -3.21 4.84
CA VAL A 95 -14.85 -4.37 5.68
C VAL A 95 -14.24 -5.66 5.11
N HIS A 96 -14.28 -5.85 3.78
CA HIS A 96 -13.66 -7.01 3.14
C HIS A 96 -12.14 -7.00 3.30
N TRP A 97 -11.47 -5.87 3.08
CA TRP A 97 -10.02 -5.75 3.24
C TRP A 97 -9.57 -6.06 4.66
N ILE A 98 -10.29 -5.52 5.66
CA ILE A 98 -10.01 -5.78 7.06
C ILE A 98 -10.19 -7.27 7.39
N LYS A 99 -11.27 -7.91 6.92
CA LYS A 99 -11.48 -9.36 7.11
C LYS A 99 -10.34 -10.18 6.51
N THR A 100 -9.94 -9.87 5.28
CA THR A 100 -8.81 -10.53 4.62
C THR A 100 -7.52 -10.33 5.40
N ALA A 101 -7.23 -9.12 5.86
CA ALA A 101 -6.05 -8.85 6.67
C ALA A 101 -6.07 -9.64 7.98
N PHE A 102 -7.21 -9.75 8.67
CA PHE A 102 -7.33 -10.60 9.87
C PHE A 102 -7.12 -12.09 9.59
N ALA A 103 -7.54 -12.58 8.42
CA ALA A 103 -7.24 -13.95 7.99
C ALA A 103 -5.73 -14.18 7.77
N LEU A 104 -4.97 -13.10 7.55
CA LEU A 104 -3.49 -13.07 7.48
C LEU A 104 -2.85 -12.75 8.84
N HIS A 105 -3.50 -13.10 9.95
CA HIS A 105 -2.99 -12.91 11.32
C HIS A 105 -2.58 -11.47 11.64
N LEU A 106 -3.36 -10.48 11.16
CA LEU A 106 -3.08 -9.07 11.36
C LEU A 106 -2.81 -8.70 12.82
N ARG A 107 -1.68 -8.05 13.10
CA ARG A 107 -1.35 -7.57 14.44
C ARG A 107 -1.77 -6.13 14.69
N THR A 108 -1.58 -5.25 13.71
CA THR A 108 -1.86 -3.81 13.83
C THR A 108 -2.71 -3.33 12.67
N LEU A 109 -3.87 -2.74 12.98
CA LEU A 109 -4.73 -2.05 12.01
C LEU A 109 -4.72 -0.55 12.29
N VAL A 110 -4.47 0.26 11.26
CA VAL A 110 -4.57 1.72 11.33
C VAL A 110 -5.53 2.20 10.25
N LEU A 111 -6.53 2.97 10.65
CA LEU A 111 -7.50 3.60 9.76
C LEU A 111 -7.42 5.11 9.93
N GLU A 112 -7.12 5.81 8.85
CA GLU A 112 -7.08 7.26 8.77
C GLU A 112 -8.10 7.73 7.74
N PHE A 113 -9.04 8.57 8.17
CA PHE A 113 -10.06 9.14 7.30
C PHE A 113 -9.64 10.56 6.90
N LEU A 114 -9.44 10.76 5.60
CA LEU A 114 -9.09 12.06 5.05
C LEU A 114 -10.37 12.89 4.88
N ILE A 115 -10.52 13.92 5.72
CA ILE A 115 -11.65 14.85 5.66
C ILE A 115 -11.21 16.06 4.85
N TYR A 116 -11.73 16.21 3.64
CA TYR A 116 -11.57 17.45 2.89
C TYR A 116 -12.70 18.40 3.29
N PRO A 117 -12.40 19.65 3.69
CA PRO A 117 -13.45 20.66 3.73
C PRO A 117 -13.99 20.77 2.30
N TYR A 118 -15.30 20.60 2.14
CA TYR A 118 -15.95 20.98 0.88
C TYR A 118 -15.62 22.46 0.67
N GLU A 119 -14.74 22.78 -0.27
CA GLU A 119 -14.74 24.11 -0.84
C GLU A 119 -16.13 24.27 -1.43
N VAL A 120 -16.97 25.07 -0.76
CA VAL A 120 -18.19 25.56 -1.35
C VAL A 120 -17.69 26.27 -2.60
N ASP A 121 -18.01 25.73 -3.79
CA ASP A 121 -17.85 26.47 -5.03
C ASP A 121 -18.49 27.84 -4.77
N GLU A 122 -17.67 28.86 -4.56
CA GLU A 122 -18.12 30.24 -4.64
C GLU A 122 -18.54 30.39 -6.09
N PHE A 123 -19.81 30.10 -6.35
CA PHE A 123 -20.53 30.57 -7.52
C PHE A 123 -20.49 32.10 -7.45
N ILE A 124 -19.39 32.67 -7.94
CA ILE A 124 -19.28 34.08 -8.27
C ILE A 124 -20.17 34.25 -9.50
N PHE A 125 -21.37 34.76 -9.27
CA PHE A 125 -22.27 35.27 -10.32
C PHE A 125 -21.69 36.51 -10.99
#